data_AF-A0A2N7PWP9-F1
#
_entry.id   AF-A0A2N7PWP9-F1
#
_cell.length_a   1.000
_cell.length_b   1.000
_cell.length_c   1.000
_cell.angle_alpha   90.00
_cell.angle_beta   90.00
_cell.angle_gamma   90.00
#
_symmetry.space_group_name_H-M   'P 1'
#
loop_
_entity.id
_entity.type
_entity.pdbx_description
1 polymer ?
#
loop_
_entity_poly.entity_id
_entity_poly.type
_entity_poly.pdbx_seq_one_letter_code
_entity_poly.pdbx_strand_id
1 'polypeptide(L)' 'MKNFYFNKIEPNKFSLVVPLGAKATINIKPTGNISLKNGYYTLELTDVSGLKWSKKINLD' A
#
# COMPACT_ATOMS: atom_id res chain seq x y z
N MET A 1 5.17 -4.75 -9.10
CA MET A 1 5.19 -3.77 -7.98
C MET A 1 5.87 -2.51 -8.47
N LYS A 2 5.37 -1.32 -8.11
CA LYS A 2 6.02 -0.04 -8.46
C LYS A 2 6.23 0.77 -7.19
N ASN A 3 7.50 1.05 -6.89
CA ASN A 3 7.91 1.82 -5.73
C ASN A 3 8.06 3.30 -6.11
N PHE A 4 7.55 4.20 -5.28
CA PHE A 4 7.68 5.63 -5.44
C PHE A 4 8.48 6.19 -4.26
N TYR A 5 9.65 6.74 -4.57
CA TYR A 5 10.47 7.47 -3.62
C TYR A 5 10.03 8.93 -3.65
N PHE A 6 9.45 9.41 -2.56
CA PHE A 6 8.69 10.67 -2.58
C PHE A 6 9.53 11.91 -2.24
N ASN A 7 10.70 11.74 -1.60
CA ASN A 7 11.38 12.86 -0.95
C ASN A 7 12.75 13.16 -1.53
N LYS A 8 12.98 14.44 -1.83
CA LYS A 8 14.29 15.00 -2.19
C LYS A 8 15.16 15.03 -0.94
N ILE A 9 16.39 14.56 -1.08
CA ILE A 9 17.37 14.53 0.01
C ILE A 9 17.84 15.95 0.28
N GLU A 10 17.66 16.44 1.51
CA GLU A 10 18.15 17.77 1.93
C GLU A 10 19.33 17.61 2.90
N PRO A 11 20.46 18.28 2.64
CA PRO A 11 21.59 18.26 3.57
C PRO A 11 21.29 19.14 4.79
N ASN A 12 21.53 18.62 6.00
CA ASN A 12 21.64 19.42 7.23
C ASN A 12 23.12 19.55 7.61
N LYS A 13 23.47 20.66 8.26
CA LYS A 13 24.81 21.08 8.71
C LYS A 13 25.62 19.99 9.47
N PHE A 14 24.98 18.97 10.06
CA PHE A 14 25.67 17.89 10.79
C PHE A 14 25.23 16.46 10.43
N SER A 15 24.25 16.26 9.53
CA SER A 15 23.78 14.93 9.12
C SER A 15 22.78 14.98 7.95
N LEU A 16 22.55 13.81 7.34
CA LEU A 16 21.50 13.59 6.33
C LEU A 16 20.18 13.25 7.02
N VAL A 17 19.12 14.04 6.80
CA VAL A 17 17.76 13.69 7.25
C VAL A 17 17.05 12.96 6.12
N VAL A 18 16.88 11.65 6.28
CA VAL A 18 16.13 10.82 5.33
C VAL A 18 14.73 10.55 5.90
N PRO A 19 13.68 11.24 5.41
CA PRO A 19 12.31 10.90 5.78
C PRO A 19 11.95 9.53 5.18
N LEU A 20 11.75 8.54 6.05
CA LEU A 20 11.31 7.17 5.73
C LEU A 20 9.83 7.15 5.30
N GLY A 21 9.49 7.87 4.24
CA GLY A 21 8.19 7.82 3.59
C GLY A 21 8.30 6.99 2.31
N ALA A 22 7.95 5.71 2.36
CA ALA A 22 7.84 4.87 1.18
C ALA A 22 6.37 4.77 0.74
N LYS A 23 6.09 5.06 -0.54
CA LYS A 23 4.77 4.83 -1.14
C LYS A 23 4.91 3.75 -2.21
N ALA A 24 4.12 2.70 -2.13
CA ALA A 24 4.10 1.64 -3.14
C ALA A 24 2.68 1.48 -3.70
N THR A 25 2.60 1.15 -4.99
CA THR A 25 1.36 0.67 -5.59
C THR A 25 1.45 -0.84 -5.75
N ILE A 26 0.58 -1.55 -5.04
CA ILE A 26 0.42 -3.00 -5.11
C ILE A 26 -0.82 -3.28 -5.95
N ASN A 27 -0.62 -3.97 -7.07
CA ASN A 27 -1.71 -4.48 -7.90
C ASN A 27 -1.86 -5.97 -7.61
N ILE A 28 -2.97 -6.35 -6.96
CA ILE A 28 -3.30 -7.75 -6.69
C ILE A 28 -4.12 -8.25 -7.87
N LYS A 29 -3.57 -9.17 -8.65
CA LYS A 29 -4.29 -9.85 -9.74
C LYS A 29 -4.77 -11.22 -9.22
N PRO A 30 -6.03 -11.60 -9.46
CA PRO A 30 -6.49 -12.93 -9.12
C PRO A 30 -5.69 -13.98 -9.89
N THR A 31 -5.16 -14.99 -9.20
CA THR A 31 -4.56 -16.17 -9.83
C THR A 31 -5.67 -17.18 -10.09
N GLY A 32 -6.34 -17.04 -11.24
CA GLY A 32 -7.47 -17.89 -11.67
C GLY A 32 -8.79 -17.12 -11.82
N ASN A 33 -9.84 -17.83 -12.25
CA ASN A 33 -11.18 -17.26 -12.34
C ASN A 33 -11.80 -17.15 -10.95
N ILE A 34 -11.64 -15.99 -10.33
CA ILE A 34 -12.35 -15.64 -9.09
C ILE A 34 -13.62 -14.88 -9.48
N SER A 35 -14.78 -15.49 -9.28
CA SER A 35 -16.08 -14.84 -9.44
C SER A 35 -16.60 -14.41 -8.08
N LEU A 36 -16.48 -13.12 -7.78
CA LEU A 36 -17.14 -12.52 -6.63
C LEU A 36 -18.53 -12.05 -7.07
N LYS A 37 -19.53 -12.18 -6.19
CA LYS A 37 -20.86 -11.63 -6.43
C LYS A 37 -20.80 -10.12 -6.23
N ASN A 38 -21.70 -9.39 -6.88
CA ASN A 38 -21.83 -7.96 -6.63
C ASN A 38 -22.23 -7.71 -5.17
N GLY A 39 -21.67 -6.66 -4.59
CA GLY A 39 -21.93 -6.24 -3.22
C GLY A 39 -20.72 -5.66 -2.50
N TYR A 40 -20.91 -5.42 -1.20
CA TYR A 40 -19.90 -4.79 -0.36
C TYR A 40 -18.92 -5.80 0.22
N TYR A 41 -17.64 -5.47 0.12
CA TYR A 41 -16.54 -6.24 0.68
C TYR A 41 -15.67 -5.37 1.58
N THR A 42 -15.03 -5.99 2.57
CA THR A 42 -13.97 -5.36 3.36
C THR A 42 -12.63 -5.89 2.89
N LEU A 43 -11.79 -5.01 2.34
CA LEU A 43 -10.40 -5.30 2.06
C LEU A 43 -9.60 -5.07 3.36
N GLU A 44 -8.91 -6.09 3.85
CA GLU A 44 -7.98 -5.99 4.97
C GLU A 44 -6.54 -6.21 4.45
N LEU A 45 -5.64 -5.31 4.82
CA LEU A 45 -4.21 -5.42 4.57
C LEU A 45 -3.51 -5.56 5.91
N THR A 46 -2.70 -6.61 6.07
CA THR A 46 -1.88 -6.84 7.25
C THR A 46 -0.40 -6.72 6.87
N ASP A 47 0.33 -5.85 7.55
CA ASP A 47 1.79 -5.73 7.45
C ASP A 47 2.50 -6.89 8.15
N VAL A 48 3.77 -7.14 7.79
CA VAL A 48 4.60 -8.17 8.44
C VAL A 48 4.80 -7.94 9.95
N SER A 49 4.65 -6.70 10.42
CA SER A 49 4.61 -6.36 11.86
C SER A 49 3.29 -6.67 12.55
N GLY A 50 2.25 -7.05 11.79
CA GLY A 50 0.89 -7.28 12.29
C GLY A 50 -0.03 -6.05 12.25
N LEU A 51 0.44 -4.89 11.79
CA LEU A 51 -0.40 -3.71 11.61
C LEU A 51 -1.47 -3.94 10.54
N LYS A 52 -2.71 -3.50 10.81
CA LYS A 52 -3.85 -3.75 9.92
C LYS A 52 -4.49 -2.46 9.42
N TRP A 53 -4.85 -2.45 8.14
CA TRP A 53 -5.70 -1.45 7.53
C TRP A 53 -6.91 -2.11 6.91
N SER A 54 -8.09 -1.51 7.06
CA SER A 54 -9.33 -2.01 6.45
C SER A 54 -9.99 -0.93 5.59
N LYS A 55 -10.61 -1.36 4.50
CA LYS A 55 -11.36 -0.48 3.60
C LYS A 55 -12.58 -1.20 3.05
N LYS A 56 -13.74 -0.56 3.14
CA LYS A 56 -14.95 -1.03 2.45
C LYS A 56 -14.84 -0.70 0.96
N ILE A 57 -15.14 -1.67 0.12
CA ILE A 57 -15.23 -1.55 -1.34
C ILE A 57 -16.58 -2.08 -1.77
N ASN A 58 -17.16 -1.47 -2.81
CA ASN A 58 -18.35 -1.99 -3.47
C ASN A 58 -17.92 -2.62 -4.79
N LEU A 59 -18.38 -3.84 -5.05
CA LEU A 59 -18.20 -4.52 -6.31
C LEU A 59 -19.55 -4.45 -7.06
N ASP A 60 -19.64 -3.54 -8.02
CA ASP A 60 -20.78 -3.35 -8.90
C ASP A 60 -20.50 -3.93 -10.30
#